data_AF-A0A202BM52-F1
#
_entry.id   AF-A0A202BM52-F1
#
_cell.length_a   1.000
_cell.length_b   1.000
_cell.length_c   1.000
_cell.angle_alpha   90.00
_cell.angle_beta   90.00
_cell.angle_gamma   90.00
#
_symmetry.space_group_name_H-M   'P 1'
#
loop_
_entity.id
_entity.type
_entity.pdbx_description
1 polymer ?
#
loop_
_entity_poly.entity_id
_entity_poly.type
_entity_poly.pdbx_seq_one_letter_code
_entity_poly.pdbx_strand_id
1 'polypeptide(L)'
;LLKYGPALASHAPQGKLLLVTPRPGTISPWSSKATDIAHNCGLQQVNRLERGMAYYIEAGTLTNEQWQQVTAELHDRMMETV
;
A
#
# COMPACT_ATOMS: atom_id res chain seq x y z
N LEU A 1 -13.10 -8.11 -8.49
CA LEU A 1 -11.72 -8.63 -8.33
C LEU A 1 -11.00 -8.04 -7.11
N LEU A 2 -11.02 -6.72 -6.89
CA LEU A 2 -10.25 -6.08 -5.80
C LEU A 2 -10.98 -5.92 -4.45
N LYS A 3 -12.19 -6.48 -4.31
CA LYS A 3 -12.88 -6.56 -3.02
C LYS A 3 -12.63 -7.95 -2.43
N TYR A 4 -11.75 -8.04 -1.44
CA TYR A 4 -11.36 -9.29 -0.79
C TYR A 4 -10.86 -9.02 0.64
N GLY A 5 -10.72 -10.07 1.44
CA GLY A 5 -10.29 -9.98 2.84
C GLY A 5 -11.45 -9.88 3.83
N PRO A 6 -11.16 -9.77 5.13
CA PRO A 6 -12.18 -9.66 6.17
C PRO A 6 -12.98 -8.36 6.05
N ALA A 7 -14.26 -8.40 6.40
CA ALA A 7 -15.12 -7.23 6.50
C ALA A 7 -14.86 -6.47 7.81
N LEU A 8 -13.74 -5.76 7.86
CA LEU A 8 -13.42 -4.84 8.95
C LEU A 8 -14.26 -3.57 8.83
N ALA A 9 -14.49 -2.88 9.95
CA ALA A 9 -15.16 -1.60 9.96
C ALA A 9 -14.38 -0.59 9.09
N SER A 10 -15.09 0.17 8.26
CA SER A 10 -14.51 1.24 7.46
C SER A 10 -14.60 2.55 8.22
N HIS A 11 -13.53 3.35 8.14
CA HIS A 11 -13.44 4.68 8.74
C HIS A 11 -13.16 5.72 7.66
N ALA A 12 -13.65 6.95 7.86
CA ALA A 12 -13.27 8.07 7.01
C ALA A 12 -11.77 8.38 7.22
N PRO A 13 -10.97 8.57 6.15
CA PRO A 13 -9.57 8.93 6.28
C PRO A 13 -9.36 10.25 7.02
N GLN A 14 -8.48 10.26 8.03
CA GLN A 14 -8.16 11.44 8.85
C GLN A 14 -6.67 11.48 9.20
N GLY A 15 -6.11 12.67 9.39
CA GLY A 15 -4.69 12.84 9.67
C GLY A 15 -3.78 12.75 8.43
N LYS A 16 -2.50 12.48 8.66
CA LYS A 16 -1.46 12.44 7.61
C LYS A 16 -1.43 11.09 6.92
N LEU A 17 -1.46 11.10 5.58
CA LEU A 17 -1.27 9.91 4.76
C LEU A 17 0.21 9.54 4.66
N LEU A 18 0.54 8.29 4.96
CA LEU A 18 1.78 7.61 4.57
C LEU A 18 1.41 6.40 3.71
N LEU A 19 1.85 6.39 2.45
CA LEU A 19 1.52 5.33 1.49
C LEU A 19 2.71 4.39 1.33
N VAL A 20 2.62 3.21 1.92
CA VAL A 20 3.65 2.18 1.82
C VAL A 20 3.43 1.35 0.56
N THR A 21 4.42 1.26 -0.31
CA THR A 21 4.39 0.43 -1.53
C THR A 21 5.69 -0.35 -1.69
N PRO A 22 5.72 -1.43 -2.52
CA PRO A 22 6.98 -1.98 -2.98
C PRO A 22 7.89 -0.90 -3.58
N ARG A 23 9.21 -1.04 -3.41
CA ARG A 23 10.17 -0.06 -3.94
C ARG A 23 10.03 0.10 -5.46
N PRO A 24 10.18 1.32 -6.01
CA PRO A 24 10.23 1.53 -7.44
C PRO A 24 11.29 0.63 -8.10
N GLY A 25 10.93 0.04 -9.24
CA GLY A 25 11.78 -0.94 -9.93
C GLY A 25 11.60 -2.38 -9.45
N THR A 26 10.76 -2.63 -8.44
CA THR A 26 10.37 -3.99 -8.03
C THR A 26 8.93 -4.31 -8.43
N ILE A 27 8.60 -5.60 -8.55
CA ILE A 27 7.26 -6.11 -8.79
C ILE A 27 6.94 -7.09 -7.67
N SER A 28 5.88 -6.84 -6.91
CA SER A 28 5.52 -7.72 -5.80
C SER A 28 4.96 -9.07 -6.31
N PRO A 29 5.10 -10.17 -5.55
CA PRO A 29 4.42 -11.43 -5.89
C PRO A 29 2.88 -11.29 -5.95
N TRP A 30 2.33 -10.32 -5.21
CA TRP A 30 0.91 -9.96 -5.30
C TRP A 30 0.59 -9.38 -6.67
N SER A 31 1.44 -8.50 -7.21
CA SER A 31 1.28 -7.86 -8.51
C SER A 31 1.17 -8.88 -9.63
N SER A 32 2.08 -9.85 -9.68
CA SER A 32 2.05 -10.91 -10.70
C SER A 32 0.74 -11.69 -10.66
N LYS A 33 0.36 -12.22 -9.49
CA LYS A 33 -0.86 -13.04 -9.36
C LYS A 33 -2.14 -12.22 -9.58
N ALA A 34 -2.19 -10.98 -9.11
CA ALA A 34 -3.36 -10.12 -9.31
C ALA A 34 -3.55 -9.78 -10.80
N THR A 35 -2.45 -9.54 -11.51
CA THR A 35 -2.47 -9.29 -12.96
C THR A 35 -2.94 -10.53 -13.72
N ASP A 36 -2.42 -11.72 -13.37
CA ASP A 36 -2.87 -12.99 -13.95
C ASP A 36 -4.37 -13.22 -13.73
N ILE A 37 -4.89 -12.95 -12.52
CA ILE A 37 -6.33 -13.04 -12.23
C ILE A 37 -7.12 -12.08 -13.12
N ALA A 38 -6.65 -10.84 -13.32
CA ALA A 38 -7.32 -9.88 -14.19
C ALA A 38 -7.39 -10.36 -15.65
N HIS A 39 -6.27 -10.89 -16.18
CA HIS A 39 -6.22 -11.44 -17.54
C HIS A 39 -7.12 -12.67 -17.70
N ASN A 40 -7.12 -13.58 -16.72
CA ASN A 40 -7.99 -14.76 -16.71
C ASN A 40 -9.49 -14.39 -16.62
N CYS A 41 -9.81 -13.21 -16.09
CA CYS A 41 -11.15 -12.63 -16.14
C CYS A 41 -11.45 -11.83 -17.43
N GLY A 42 -10.60 -11.93 -18.45
CA GLY A 42 -10.78 -11.26 -19.75
C GLY A 42 -10.34 -9.80 -19.79
N LEU A 43 -9.71 -9.27 -18.74
CA LEU A 43 -9.32 -7.85 -18.65
C LEU A 43 -7.91 -7.62 -19.24
N GLN A 44 -7.74 -7.88 -20.53
CA GLN A 44 -6.44 -7.81 -21.23
C GLN A 44 -5.84 -6.38 -21.26
N GLN A 45 -6.66 -5.35 -21.05
CA GLN A 45 -6.21 -3.95 -20.95
C GLN A 45 -5.39 -3.65 -19.68
N VAL A 46 -5.43 -4.53 -18.68
CA VAL A 46 -4.69 -4.35 -17.43
C VAL A 46 -3.23 -4.70 -17.69
N ASN A 47 -2.35 -3.69 -17.79
CA ASN A 47 -0.92 -3.94 -17.95
C ASN A 47 -0.32 -4.58 -16.68
N ARG A 48 -0.63 -4.00 -15.51
CA ARG A 48 -0.15 -4.48 -14.21
C ARG A 48 -1.04 -3.96 -13.10
N LEU A 49 -1.31 -4.79 -12.09
CA LEU A 49 -1.88 -4.37 -10.81
C LEU A 49 -0.79 -4.35 -9.75
N GLU A 50 -0.79 -3.38 -8.86
CA GLU A 50 0.08 -3.36 -7.67
C GLU A 50 -0.74 -2.97 -6.44
N ARG A 51 -0.24 -3.31 -5.25
CA ARG A 51 -0.89 -3.02 -3.97
C ARG A 51 0.04 -2.25 -3.04
N GLY A 52 -0.54 -1.27 -2.35
CA GLY A 52 0.08 -0.57 -1.24
C GLY A 52 -0.81 -0.55 0.00
N MET A 53 -0.27 -0.03 1.10
CA MET A 53 -0.97 0.21 2.36
C MET A 53 -1.01 1.71 2.65
N ALA A 54 -2.21 2.26 2.80
CA ALA A 54 -2.40 3.65 3.18
C ALA A 54 -2.59 3.73 4.70
N TYR A 55 -1.58 4.28 5.40
CA TYR A 55 -1.69 4.62 6.81
C TYR A 55 -2.15 6.06 6.95
N TYR A 56 -3.18 6.26 7.78
CA TYR A 56 -3.73 7.56 8.13
C TYR A 56 -3.42 7.81 9.60
N ILE A 57 -2.53 8.76 9.87
CA ILE A 57 -1.93 8.95 11.20
C ILE A 57 -2.37 10.29 11.76
N GLU A 58 -3.18 10.23 12.81
CA GLU A 58 -3.50 11.36 13.66
C GLU A 58 -2.52 11.40 14.82
N ALA A 59 -1.75 12.50 14.89
CA ALA A 59 -0.82 12.76 15.97
C ALA A 59 -0.85 14.25 16.30
N GLY A 60 -0.37 14.62 17.49
CA GLY A 60 -0.04 16.02 17.77
C GLY A 60 1.08 16.54 16.86
N THR A 61 1.62 17.72 17.16
CA THR A 61 2.76 18.26 16.41
C THR A 61 3.98 17.36 16.60
N LEU A 62 4.33 16.61 15.55
CA LEU A 62 5.56 15.83 15.47
C LEU A 62 6.63 16.61 14.71
N THR A 63 7.89 16.50 15.14
CA THR A 63 9.03 16.99 14.38
C THR A 63 9.27 16.12 13.15
N ASN A 64 10.14 16.57 12.23
CA ASN A 64 10.50 15.80 11.04
C ASN A 64 11.21 14.48 11.40
N GLU A 65 12.05 14.50 12.44
CA GLU A 65 12.76 13.32 12.95
C GLU A 65 11.79 12.30 13.53
N GLN A 66 10.76 12.75 14.24
CA GLN A 66 9.69 11.88 14.74
C GLN A 66 8.87 11.28 13.59
N TRP A 67 8.57 12.06 12.54
CA TRP A 67 7.93 11.52 11.34
C TRP A 67 8.80 10.47 10.64
N GLN A 68 10.11 10.65 10.59
CA GLN A 68 11.03 9.63 10.03
C GLN A 68 10.98 8.32 10.84
N GLN A 69 10.91 8.41 12.17
CA GLN A 69 10.74 7.25 13.04
C GLN A 69 9.41 6.55 12.78
N VAL A 70 8.30 7.29 12.70
CA VAL A 70 6.98 6.74 12.36
C VAL A 70 7.02 6.04 11.00
N THR A 71 7.62 6.66 9.99
CA THR A 71 7.77 6.05 8.67
C THR A 71 8.58 4.75 8.75
N ALA A 72 9.68 4.72 9.50
CA ALA A 72 10.55 3.54 9.63
C ALA A 72 9.85 2.33 10.27
N GLU A 73 8.88 2.54 11.17
CA GLU A 73 8.10 1.45 11.78
C GLU A 73 7.05 0.85 10.84
N LEU A 74 6.65 1.58 9.79
CA LEU A 74 5.51 1.20 8.94
C LEU A 74 5.91 0.48 7.65
N HIS A 75 7.19 0.41 7.32
CA HIS A 75 7.66 -0.24 6.10
C HIS A 75 8.95 -1.04 6.32
N ASP A 76 9.12 -2.10 5.54
CA ASP A 76 10.41 -2.78 5.43
C ASP A 76 11.31 -2.02 4.45
N ARG A 77 12.35 -1.34 4.96
CA ARG A 77 13.31 -0.58 4.14
C ARG A 77 13.98 -1.37 2.99
N MET A 78 14.01 -2.71 3.08
CA MET A 78 14.61 -3.57 2.05
C MET A 78 13.64 -3.89 0.92
N MET A 79 12.33 -3.78 1.13
CA MET A 79 11.31 -4.20 0.16
C MET A 79 10.35 -3.07 -0.24
N GLU A 80 10.16 -2.09 0.62
CA GLU A 80 9.12 -1.08 0.52
C GLU A 80 9.69 0.36 0.55
N THR A 81 8.84 1.32 0.19
CA THR A 81 9.08 2.76 0.29
C THR A 81 7.79 3.44 0.75
N VAL A 82 7.93 4.66 1.28
CA VAL A 82 6.84 5.49 1.80
C VAL A 82 6.89 6.86 1.15
#